data_AF-A0A960ICW1-F1
#
_entry.id   AF-A0A960ICW1-F1
#
_cell.length_a   1.000
_cell.length_b   1.000
_cell.length_c   1.000
_cell.angle_alpha   90.00
_cell.angle_beta   90.00
_cell.angle_gamma   90.00
#
_symmetry.space_group_name_H-M   'P 1'
#
loop_
_entity.id
_entity.type
_entity.pdbx_description
1 polymer ?
#
loop_
_entity_poly.entity_id
_entity_poly.type
_entity_poly.pdbx_seq_one_letter_code
_entity_poly.pdbx_strand_id
1 'polypeptide(L)'
;MSNSRKRLGYVVIGVVVYAVALTVFWAARPLVDDVPVGMDWTPTVQDPPKAQRLVSQEVACSTLFAADARPDEPLPVLVEQPEGRDPLDFQREPCELVQRDARILFGLNVVAVLALLGGAVAVRRRLPRIDEAFTV
;
A
#
# COMPACT_ATOMS: atom_id res chain seq x y z
N MET A 1 -27.31 27.68 13.81
CA MET A 1 -26.83 26.39 13.24
C MET A 1 -26.99 25.29 14.27
N SER A 2 -27.88 24.32 14.05
CA SER A 2 -28.10 23.17 14.95
C SER A 2 -26.80 22.42 15.26
N ASN A 3 -26.62 21.98 16.51
CA ASN A 3 -25.45 21.23 16.96
C ASN A 3 -25.18 19.97 16.12
N SER A 4 -26.24 19.36 15.56
CA SER A 4 -26.15 18.22 14.65
C SER A 4 -25.48 18.56 13.32
N ARG A 5 -25.69 19.77 12.77
CA ARG A 5 -25.01 20.23 11.55
C ARG A 5 -23.52 20.51 11.80
N LYS A 6 -23.17 21.03 12.99
CA LYS A 6 -21.77 21.23 13.40
C LYS A 6 -21.05 19.89 13.54
N ARG A 7 -21.67 18.92 14.21
CA ARG A 7 -21.14 17.55 14.36
C ARG A 7 -20.92 16.87 13.01
N LEU A 8 -21.89 16.95 12.10
CA LEU A 8 -21.74 16.41 10.75
C LEU A 8 -20.59 17.10 9.98
N GLY A 9 -20.44 18.42 10.13
CA GLY A 9 -19.32 19.16 9.56
C GLY A 9 -17.96 18.65 10.05
N TYR A 10 -17.82 18.41 11.36
CA TYR A 10 -16.59 17.83 11.92
C TYR A 10 -16.32 16.42 11.41
N VAL A 11 -17.35 15.58 11.24
CA VAL A 11 -17.19 14.24 10.65
C VAL A 11 -16.67 14.32 9.22
N VAL A 12 -17.25 15.19 8.39
CA VAL A 12 -16.79 15.38 7.00
C VAL A 12 -15.35 15.89 6.96
N ILE A 13 -15.01 16.88 7.79
CA ILE A 13 -13.63 17.39 7.89
C ILE A 13 -12.68 16.26 8.31
N GLY A 14 -13.05 15.46 9.31
CA GLY A 14 -12.26 14.31 9.76
C GLY A 14 -12.02 13.28 8.65
N VAL A 15 -13.06 12.95 7.88
CA VAL A 15 -12.95 12.03 6.73
C VAL A 15 -12.02 12.59 5.65
N VAL A 16 -12.11 13.89 5.35
CA VAL A 16 -11.23 14.55 4.37
C VAL A 16 -9.79 14.55 4.85
N VAL A 17 -9.53 14.93 6.11
CA VAL A 17 -8.18 14.90 6.70
C VAL A 17 -7.61 13.49 6.69
N TYR A 18 -8.42 12.48 7.03
CA TYR A 18 -8.02 11.08 6.96
C TYR A 18 -7.65 10.67 5.53
N ALA A 19 -8.46 11.02 4.54
CA ALA A 19 -8.17 10.72 3.14
C ALA A 19 -6.86 11.36 2.66
N VAL A 20 -6.63 12.64 2.99
CA VAL A 20 -5.38 13.35 2.67
C VAL A 20 -4.19 12.68 3.37
N ALA A 21 -4.32 12.34 4.65
CA ALA A 21 -3.27 11.66 5.40
C ALA A 21 -2.94 10.29 4.79
N LEU A 22 -3.95 9.52 4.39
CA LEU A 22 -3.75 8.23 3.74
C LEU A 22 -3.02 8.38 2.40
N THR A 23 -3.35 9.38 1.59
CA THR A 23 -2.63 9.63 0.32
C THR A 23 -1.19 10.08 0.55
N VAL A 24 -0.97 11.05 1.42
CA VAL A 24 0.36 11.67 1.61
C VAL A 24 1.31 10.80 2.43
N PHE A 25 0.83 10.18 3.51
CA PHE A 25 1.70 9.43 4.44
C PHE A 25 1.81 7.94 4.11
N TRP A 26 0.93 7.40 3.26
CA TRP A 26 0.96 5.98 2.90
C TRP A 26 1.13 5.79 1.39
N ALA A 27 0.23 6.32 0.56
CA ALA A 27 0.29 6.07 -0.89
C ALA A 27 1.51 6.70 -1.59
N ALA A 28 2.04 7.81 -1.07
CA ALA A 28 3.22 8.48 -1.60
C ALA A 28 4.55 7.94 -1.07
N ARG A 29 4.55 6.94 -0.16
CA ARG A 29 5.81 6.34 0.28
C ARG A 29 6.35 5.33 -0.75
N PRO A 30 7.68 5.16 -0.81
CA PRO A 30 8.28 4.08 -1.58
C PRO A 30 7.82 2.73 -1.04
N LEU A 31 7.52 1.82 -1.96
CA LEU A 31 7.13 0.46 -1.66
C LEU A 31 8.38 -0.42 -1.64
N VAL A 32 8.31 -1.53 -0.91
CA VAL A 32 9.39 -2.53 -0.85
C VAL A 32 8.78 -3.86 -1.25
N ASP A 33 9.44 -4.56 -2.16
CA ASP A 33 9.07 -5.92 -2.58
C ASP A 33 10.18 -6.90 -2.20
N ASP A 34 9.79 -8.07 -1.71
CA ASP A 34 10.70 -9.17 -1.39
C ASP A 34 10.50 -10.27 -2.42
N VAL A 35 11.48 -10.42 -3.32
CA VAL A 35 11.38 -11.29 -4.49
C VAL A 35 12.27 -12.52 -4.32
N PRO A 36 11.76 -13.75 -4.41
CA PRO A 36 12.59 -14.95 -4.36
C PRO A 36 13.50 -15.02 -5.60
N VAL A 37 14.80 -15.22 -5.37
CA VAL A 37 15.82 -15.27 -6.44
C VAL A 37 16.43 -16.66 -6.63
N GLY A 38 16.11 -17.61 -5.74
CA GLY A 38 16.53 -19.01 -5.86
C GLY A 38 17.28 -19.55 -4.65
N MET A 39 17.96 -20.68 -4.83
CA MET A 39 18.76 -21.31 -3.79
C MET A 39 20.19 -20.80 -3.84
N ASP A 40 20.71 -20.34 -2.71
CA ASP A 40 22.10 -19.93 -2.58
C ASP A 40 22.99 -21.14 -2.27
N TRP A 41 23.86 -21.46 -3.22
CA TRP A 41 24.85 -22.53 -3.16
C TRP A 41 26.25 -22.03 -2.78
N THR A 42 26.40 -20.75 -2.44
CA THR A 42 27.70 -20.17 -2.10
C THR A 42 28.26 -20.89 -0.86
N PRO A 43 29.49 -21.43 -0.94
CA PRO A 43 30.09 -22.15 0.19
C PRO A 43 30.33 -21.19 1.35
N THR A 44 29.64 -21.42 2.47
CA THR A 44 29.87 -20.63 3.68
C THR A 44 31.15 -21.07 4.37
N VAL A 45 32.01 -20.14 4.76
CA VAL A 45 33.25 -20.39 5.53
C VAL A 45 32.96 -20.75 7.01
N GLN A 46 31.72 -21.12 7.35
CA GLN A 46 31.31 -21.47 8.71
C GLN A 46 31.49 -22.98 8.93
N ASP A 47 31.92 -23.37 10.13
CA ASP A 47 31.99 -24.77 10.56
C ASP A 47 31.02 -24.99 11.74
N PRO A 48 29.92 -25.76 11.57
CA PRO A 48 29.54 -26.49 10.36
C PRO A 48 29.03 -25.58 9.23
N PRO A 49 29.15 -26.00 7.96
CA PRO A 49 28.63 -25.25 6.82
C PRO A 49 27.12 -25.08 6.96
N LYS A 50 26.64 -23.85 6.70
CA LYS A 50 25.21 -23.57 6.73
C LYS A 50 24.51 -24.33 5.61
N ALA A 51 23.32 -24.85 5.92
CA ALA A 51 22.45 -25.44 4.91
C ALA A 51 22.10 -24.40 3.84
N GLN A 52 21.94 -24.88 2.60
CA GLN A 52 21.49 -24.04 1.49
C GLN A 52 20.15 -23.41 1.85
N ARG A 53 19.98 -22.14 1.48
CA ARG A 53 18.79 -21.36 1.82
C ARG A 53 18.18 -20.76 0.57
N LEU A 54 16.85 -20.68 0.57
CA LEU A 54 16.14 -19.80 -0.36
C LEU A 54 16.55 -18.38 -0.03
N VAL A 55 17.07 -17.68 -1.02
CA VAL A 55 17.38 -16.26 -0.93
C VAL A 55 16.27 -15.51 -1.62
N SER A 56 15.82 -14.48 -0.94
CA SER A 56 14.98 -13.44 -1.50
C SER A 56 15.77 -12.15 -1.48
N GLN A 57 15.50 -11.28 -2.45
CA GLN A 57 16.08 -9.95 -2.51
C GLN A 57 15.01 -8.89 -2.32
N GLU A 58 15.35 -7.95 -1.44
CA GLU A 58 14.58 -6.74 -1.23
C GLU A 58 14.84 -5.78 -2.39
N VAL A 59 13.78 -5.39 -3.08
CA VAL A 59 13.80 -4.42 -4.18
C VAL A 59 12.99 -3.20 -3.77
N ALA A 60 13.64 -2.04 -3.82
CA ALA A 60 12.99 -0.76 -3.58
C ALA A 60 12.17 -0.35 -4.82
N CYS A 61 10.87 -0.22 -4.62
CA CYS A 61 9.93 0.18 -5.65
C CYS A 61 9.59 1.68 -5.49
N SER A 62 9.11 2.30 -6.56
CA SER A 62 8.64 3.67 -6.51
C SER A 62 7.34 3.80 -5.70
N THR A 63 6.60 4.90 -5.90
CA THR A 63 5.34 5.14 -5.19
C THR A 63 4.16 4.46 -5.88
N LEU A 64 3.01 4.41 -5.22
CA LEU A 64 1.78 3.84 -5.80
C LEU A 64 1.35 4.47 -7.13
N PHE A 65 1.77 5.72 -7.38
CA PHE A 65 1.42 6.53 -8.54
C PHE A 65 2.46 6.53 -9.67
N ALA A 66 3.65 5.98 -9.42
CA ALA A 66 4.67 5.77 -10.44
C ALA A 66 4.67 4.30 -10.86
N ALA A 67 4.85 4.02 -12.15
CA ALA A 67 4.75 2.67 -12.70
C ALA A 67 6.08 1.91 -12.63
N ASP A 68 7.20 2.59 -12.39
CA ASP A 68 8.53 2.03 -12.66
C ASP A 68 9.32 1.75 -11.37
N ALA A 69 10.32 0.86 -11.44
CA ALA A 69 11.38 0.78 -10.44
C ALA A 69 12.06 2.15 -10.30
N ARG A 70 12.55 2.50 -9.10
CA ARG A 70 13.18 3.83 -8.92
C ARG A 70 14.36 3.95 -9.89
N PRO A 71 14.42 4.99 -10.74
CA PRO A 71 15.54 5.17 -11.67
C PRO A 71 16.88 5.36 -10.94
N ASP A 72 16.80 5.75 -9.66
CA ASP A 72 17.94 6.06 -8.82
C ASP A 72 18.50 4.83 -8.06
N GLU A 73 17.75 3.71 -8.02
CA GLU A 73 18.10 2.48 -7.30
C GLU A 73 18.06 1.29 -8.28
N PRO A 74 19.19 0.96 -8.94
CA PRO A 74 19.25 -0.18 -9.85
C PRO A 74 19.00 -1.49 -9.09
N LEU A 75 18.51 -2.51 -9.79
CA LEU A 75 18.28 -3.83 -9.23
C LEU A 75 19.55 -4.36 -8.55
N PRO A 76 19.43 -4.99 -7.37
CA PRO A 76 20.58 -5.51 -6.65
C PRO A 76 21.26 -6.60 -7.49
N VAL A 77 22.60 -6.55 -7.54
CA VAL A 77 23.41 -7.56 -8.23
C VAL A 77 23.31 -8.87 -7.45
N LEU A 78 22.92 -9.94 -8.13
CA LEU A 78 22.81 -11.28 -7.53
C LEU A 78 24.20 -11.92 -7.41
N VAL A 79 24.41 -12.70 -6.36
CA VAL A 79 25.68 -13.39 -6.10
C VAL A 79 25.89 -14.49 -7.13
N GLU A 80 27.06 -14.51 -7.76
CA GLU A 80 27.45 -15.57 -8.70
C GLU A 80 27.44 -16.93 -8.01
N GLN A 81 26.80 -17.90 -8.67
CA GLN A 81 26.70 -19.26 -8.17
C GLN A 81 27.90 -20.10 -8.61
N PRO A 82 28.29 -21.13 -7.85
CA PRO A 82 29.35 -22.05 -8.23
C PRO A 82 29.07 -22.72 -9.59
N GLU A 83 30.13 -23.10 -10.33
CA GLU A 83 30.00 -23.78 -11.62
C GLU A 83 29.11 -25.04 -11.53
N GLY A 84 28.22 -25.19 -12.51
CA GLY A 84 27.28 -26.32 -12.59
C GLY A 84 26.04 -26.19 -11.69
N ARG A 85 25.82 -25.04 -11.04
CA ARG A 85 24.58 -24.71 -10.32
C ARG A 85 23.72 -23.74 -11.11
N ASP A 86 22.42 -23.78 -10.85
CA ASP A 86 21.48 -22.84 -11.44
C ASP A 86 21.81 -21.40 -10.98
N PRO A 87 21.88 -20.42 -11.89
CA PRO A 87 22.11 -19.03 -11.52
C PRO A 87 20.91 -18.50 -10.72
N LEU A 88 21.17 -17.55 -9.82
CA LEU A 88 20.10 -16.79 -9.19
C LEU A 88 19.45 -15.89 -10.24
N ASP A 89 18.12 -15.91 -10.30
CA ASP A 89 17.34 -15.07 -11.20
C ASP A 89 16.01 -14.70 -10.53
N PHE A 90 15.48 -13.53 -10.87
CA PHE A 90 14.21 -13.06 -10.34
C PHE A 90 13.08 -13.94 -10.90
N GLN A 91 12.42 -14.71 -10.02
CA GLN A 91 11.35 -15.63 -10.43
C GLN A 91 10.07 -14.92 -10.89
N ARG A 92 9.94 -13.62 -10.59
CA ARG A 92 8.85 -12.76 -11.02
C ARG A 92 9.37 -11.36 -11.30
N GLU A 93 8.60 -10.58 -12.05
CA GLU A 93 8.90 -9.17 -12.29
C GLU A 93 8.88 -8.40 -10.94
N PRO A 94 9.99 -7.74 -10.56
CA PRO A 94 10.05 -6.98 -9.32
C PRO A 94 9.01 -5.85 -9.31
N CYS A 95 8.43 -5.56 -8.14
CA CYS A 95 7.49 -4.46 -7.92
C CYS A 95 6.08 -4.62 -8.50
N GLU A 96 5.83 -5.52 -9.45
CA GLU A 96 4.51 -5.67 -10.07
C GLU A 96 3.43 -6.05 -9.06
N LEU A 97 3.70 -7.09 -8.25
CA LEU A 97 2.73 -7.62 -7.28
C LEU A 97 2.38 -6.59 -6.20
N VAL A 98 3.40 -6.00 -5.58
CA VAL A 98 3.24 -5.03 -4.49
C VAL A 98 2.54 -3.76 -4.99
N GLN A 99 2.85 -3.27 -6.19
CA GLN A 99 2.14 -2.15 -6.79
C GLN A 99 0.68 -2.48 -7.07
N ARG A 100 0.38 -3.67 -7.63
CA ARG A 100 -0.98 -4.09 -7.91
C ARG A 100 -1.82 -4.16 -6.64
N ASP A 101 -1.31 -4.83 -5.61
CA ASP A 101 -2.03 -5.03 -4.36
C ASP A 101 -2.21 -3.70 -3.62
N ALA A 102 -1.20 -2.83 -3.62
CA ALA A 102 -1.31 -1.49 -3.04
C ALA A 102 -2.35 -0.64 -3.77
N ARG A 103 -2.41 -0.67 -5.11
CA ARG A 103 -3.44 0.03 -5.91
C ARG A 103 -4.85 -0.47 -5.61
N ILE A 104 -5.03 -1.79 -5.43
CA ILE A 104 -6.32 -2.38 -5.03
C ILE A 104 -6.74 -1.86 -3.66
N LEU A 105 -5.85 -1.91 -2.66
CA LEU A 105 -6.12 -1.41 -1.32
C LEU A 105 -6.44 0.09 -1.31
N PHE A 106 -5.71 0.88 -2.11
CA PHE A 106 -6.00 2.30 -2.27
C PHE A 106 -7.40 2.52 -2.88
N GLY A 107 -7.74 1.78 -3.93
CA GLY A 107 -9.07 1.81 -4.55
C GLY A 107 -10.21 1.50 -3.56
N LEU A 108 -10.03 0.47 -2.73
CA LEU A 108 -10.99 0.13 -1.67
C LEU A 108 -11.16 1.26 -0.66
N ASN A 109 -10.07 1.92 -0.26
CA ASN A 109 -10.12 3.08 0.63
C ASN A 109 -10.87 4.26 0.00
N VAL A 110 -10.64 4.53 -1.30
CA VAL A 110 -11.40 5.58 -2.02
C VAL A 110 -12.90 5.28 -2.01
N VAL A 111 -13.29 4.04 -2.29
CA VAL A 111 -14.71 3.62 -2.25
C VAL A 111 -15.30 3.80 -0.85
N ALA A 112 -14.58 3.42 0.21
CA ALA A 112 -15.02 3.59 1.59
C ALA A 112 -15.21 5.08 1.95
N VAL A 113 -14.27 5.94 1.57
CA VAL A 113 -14.38 7.40 1.78
C VAL A 113 -15.59 7.97 1.06
N LEU A 114 -15.82 7.57 -0.20
CA LEU A 114 -17.00 7.99 -0.97
C LEU A 114 -18.31 7.53 -0.33
N ALA A 115 -18.35 6.30 0.20
CA ALA A 115 -19.51 5.79 0.93
C ALA A 115 -19.80 6.60 2.19
N LEU A 116 -18.77 6.95 2.97
CA LEU A 116 -18.90 7.79 4.17
C LEU A 116 -19.40 9.20 3.84
N LEU A 117 -18.83 9.83 2.80
CA LEU A 117 -19.26 11.15 2.34
C LEU A 117 -20.70 11.12 1.79
N GLY A 118 -21.03 10.10 0.99
CA GLY A 118 -22.36 9.87 0.47
C GLY A 118 -23.39 9.66 1.60
N GLY A 119 -23.04 8.87 2.61
CA GLY A 119 -23.84 8.68 3.82
C GLY A 119 -24.04 9.97 4.59
N ALA A 120 -22.99 10.77 4.79
CA ALA A 120 -23.07 12.07 5.45
C ALA A 120 -24.00 13.04 4.69
N VAL A 121 -23.93 13.07 3.35
CA VAL A 121 -24.83 13.87 2.52
C VAL A 121 -26.28 13.37 2.60
N ALA A 122 -26.50 12.05 2.57
CA ALA A 122 -27.82 11.46 2.71
C ALA A 122 -28.47 11.81 4.06
N VAL A 123 -27.70 11.73 5.16
CA VAL A 123 -28.13 12.15 6.50
C VAL A 123 -28.44 13.65 6.53
N ARG A 124 -27.58 14.48 5.94
CA ARG A 124 -27.82 15.93 5.83
C ARG A 124 -29.15 16.25 5.14
N ARG A 125 -29.49 15.52 4.08
CA ARG A 125 -30.73 15.71 3.31
C ARG A 125 -31.98 15.24 4.06
N ARG A 126 -31.86 14.32 5.02
CA ARG A 126 -32.99 13.83 5.84
C ARG A 126 -33.26 14.63 7.11
N LEU A 127 -32.28 15.39 7.59
CA LEU A 127 -32.41 16.26 8.77
C LEU A 127 -33.43 17.44 8.68
N PRO A 128 -33.93 17.92 7.51
CA PRO A 128 -34.92 19.01 7.47
C PRO A 128 -36.34 18.63 7.92
N ARG A 129 -36.67 17.36 8.15
CA ARG A 129 -38.07 16.91 8.36
C ARG A 129 -38.49 16.71 9.82
N ILE A 130 -37.57 16.79 10.77
CA ILE A 130 -37.86 16.42 12.17
C ILE A 130 -38.21 17.64 13.03
N ASP A 131 -37.80 18.85 12.62
CA ASP A 131 -38.05 20.08 13.40
C ASP A 131 -39.49 20.65 13.21
N GLU A 132 -40.27 20.18 12.22
CA GLU A 132 -41.67 20.61 12.01
C GLU A 132 -42.71 19.72 12.74
N ALA A 133 -42.29 18.60 13.34
CA ALA A 133 -43.20 17.65 13.98
C ALA A 133 -43.41 17.87 15.49
N PHE A 134 -42.82 18.92 16.08
CA PHE A 134 -42.85 19.18 17.53
C PHE A 134 -43.37 20.57 17.93
N THR A 135 -44.18 21.19 17.07
CA THR A 135 -44.99 22.36 17.40
C THR A 135 -46.48 22.04 17.18
N VAL A 136 -47.06 21.28 18.11
CA VAL A 136 -48.50 21.25 18.39
C VAL A 136 -48.68 21.22 19.89
#